data_AF-A0A8X7CBZ7-F1
#
_entry.id   AF-A0A8X7CBZ7-F1
#
_cell.length_a   1.000
_cell.length_b   1.000
_cell.length_c   1.000
_cell.angle_alpha   90.00
_cell.angle_beta   90.00
_cell.angle_gamma   90.00
#
_symmetry.space_group_name_H-M   'P 1'
#
loop_
_entity.id
_entity.type
_entity.pdbx_description
1 polymer ?
#
loop_
_entity_poly.entity_id
_entity_poly.type
_entity_poly.pdbx_seq_one_letter_code
_entity_poly.pdbx_strand_id
1 'polypeptide(L)'
;MRNAVKGRSKTDLAYLYDELEGKLRALESLERTQEKYGDLLIPLVESCLPEETLLAWERSRNHESTQNTRSLEHVMNFLRKETQGEEMVQLALTGFGPQHNFRKNNAVPLNV
;
A
#
# COMPACT_ATOMS: atom_id res chain seq x y z
N MET A 1 -9.44 -2.07 -24.56
CA MET A 1 -9.28 -3.00 -23.41
C MET A 1 -7.85 -2.86 -22.91
N ARG A 2 -7.62 -2.32 -21.71
CA ARG A 2 -6.27 -2.25 -21.14
C ARG A 2 -6.07 -3.50 -20.32
N ASN A 3 -5.15 -4.34 -20.79
CA ASN A 3 -4.81 -5.62 -20.16
C ASN A 3 -4.26 -5.40 -18.75
N ALA A 4 -4.65 -6.31 -17.87
CA ALA A 4 -4.18 -6.46 -16.50
C ALA A 4 -2.64 -6.40 -16.43
N VAL A 5 -2.12 -5.40 -15.73
CA VAL A 5 -0.70 -5.35 -15.39
C VAL A 5 -0.49 -6.32 -14.23
N LYS A 6 -0.24 -7.56 -14.62
CA LYS A 6 0.15 -8.65 -13.73
C LYS A 6 1.50 -8.31 -13.10
N GLY A 7 1.51 -8.21 -11.76
CA GLY A 7 2.72 -8.18 -10.94
C GLY A 7 3.10 -6.79 -10.45
N ARG A 8 2.38 -6.27 -9.45
CA ARG A 8 2.93 -5.25 -8.57
C ARG A 8 3.50 -5.96 -7.34
N SER A 9 4.82 -5.87 -7.18
CA SER A 9 5.62 -6.51 -6.12
C SER A 9 5.33 -5.90 -4.75
N LYS A 10 5.43 -6.65 -3.64
CA LYS A 10 5.16 -6.21 -2.24
C LYS A 10 5.65 -4.82 -1.81
N THR A 11 6.70 -4.27 -2.42
CA THR A 11 7.17 -2.89 -2.20
C THR A 11 6.26 -1.81 -2.79
N ASP A 12 5.19 -2.21 -3.47
CA ASP A 12 4.40 -1.36 -4.31
C ASP A 12 3.15 -0.81 -3.64
N LEU A 13 2.60 -1.50 -2.62
CA LEU A 13 1.45 -0.99 -1.88
C LEU A 13 1.83 0.21 -1.01
N ALA A 14 2.99 0.17 -0.34
CA ALA A 14 3.52 1.30 0.42
C ALA A 14 3.74 2.53 -0.47
N TYR A 15 4.38 2.32 -1.63
CA TYR A 15 4.58 3.39 -2.61
C TYR A 15 3.25 3.97 -3.13
N LEU A 16 2.27 3.10 -3.41
CA LEU A 16 0.94 3.51 -3.84
C LEU A 16 0.23 4.35 -2.76
N TYR A 17 0.34 3.94 -1.49
CA TYR A 17 -0.20 4.69 -0.37
C TYR A 17 0.42 6.09 -0.27
N ASP A 18 1.76 6.19 -0.33
CA ASP A 18 2.46 7.47 -0.28
C ASP A 18 2.07 8.39 -1.45
N GLU A 19 1.93 7.83 -2.66
CA GLU A 19 1.51 8.57 -3.84
C GLU A 19 0.06 9.08 -3.71
N LEU A 20 -0.85 8.24 -3.21
CA LEU A 20 -2.24 8.61 -2.95
C LEU A 20 -2.33 9.70 -1.87
N GLU A 21 -1.62 9.55 -0.76
CA GLU A 21 -1.59 10.54 0.32
C GLU A 21 -1.04 11.88 -0.18
N GLY A 22 0.05 11.87 -0.95
CA GLY A 22 0.63 13.06 -1.55
C GLY A 22 -0.35 13.80 -2.48
N LYS A 23 -1.05 13.05 -3.35
CA LYS A 23 -2.06 13.62 -4.27
C LYS A 23 -3.26 14.19 -3.51
N LEU A 24 -3.75 13.50 -2.48
CA LEU A 24 -4.86 13.98 -1.65
C LEU A 24 -4.49 15.25 -0.89
N ARG A 25 -3.28 15.30 -0.32
CA ARG A 25 -2.76 16.49 0.37
C ARG A 25 -2.56 17.70 -0.56
N ALA A 26 -2.14 17.44 -1.80
CA ALA A 26 -2.05 18.48 -2.83
C ALA A 26 -3.44 19.02 -3.21
N LEU A 27 -4.46 18.16 -3.31
CA LEU A 27 -5.84 18.57 -3.53
C LEU A 27 -6.40 19.39 -2.36
N GLU A 28 -6.12 18.98 -1.13
CA GLU A 28 -6.50 19.74 0.07
C GLU A 28 -5.88 21.15 0.08
N SER A 29 -4.61 21.25 -0.34
CA SER A 29 -3.90 22.54 -0.49
C SER A 29 -4.51 23.46 -1.55
N LEU A 30 -5.29 22.91 -2.49
CA LEU A 30 -6.05 23.64 -3.50
C LEU A 30 -7.49 23.95 -3.04
N GLU A 31 -7.77 23.88 -1.74
CA GLU A 31 -9.10 24.02 -1.12
C GLU A 31 -10.15 23.02 -1.65
N ARG A 32 -9.70 21.94 -2.30
CA ARG A 32 -10.58 20.83 -2.68
C ARG A 32 -10.71 19.90 -1.49
N THR A 33 -11.64 20.23 -0.61
CA THR A 33 -11.89 19.46 0.62
C THR A 33 -12.48 18.09 0.33
N GLN A 34 -12.12 17.11 1.18
CA GLN A 34 -12.66 15.76 1.15
C GLN A 34 -14.19 15.71 1.27
N GLU A 35 -14.83 16.67 1.93
CA GLU A 35 -16.29 16.74 2.01
C GLU A 35 -16.96 17.00 0.65
N LYS A 36 -16.31 17.75 -0.26
CA LYS A 36 -16.90 18.09 -1.56
C LYS A 36 -16.66 17.03 -2.63
N TYR A 37 -15.56 16.29 -2.51
CA TYR A 37 -15.10 15.38 -3.55
C TYR A 37 -14.88 13.95 -3.08
N GLY A 38 -15.09 13.64 -1.80
CA GLY A 38 -14.84 12.32 -1.21
C GLY A 38 -15.53 11.20 -1.99
N ASP A 39 -16.82 11.35 -2.28
CA ASP A 39 -17.59 10.37 -3.04
C ASP A 39 -17.07 10.13 -4.46
N LEU A 40 -16.41 11.14 -5.05
CA LEU A 40 -15.85 11.11 -6.40
C LEU A 40 -14.42 10.57 -6.41
N LEU A 41 -13.68 10.80 -5.32
CA LEU A 41 -12.31 10.33 -5.14
C LEU A 41 -12.23 8.86 -4.74
N ILE A 42 -13.24 8.32 -4.03
CA ILE A 42 -13.25 6.91 -3.60
C ILE A 42 -13.13 5.94 -4.80
N PRO A 43 -13.97 6.01 -5.86
CA PRO A 43 -13.84 5.12 -7.01
C PRO A 43 -12.49 5.27 -7.73
N LEU A 44 -11.91 6.46 -7.73
CA LEU A 44 -10.59 6.71 -8.33
C LEU A 44 -9.49 6.02 -7.53
N VAL A 45 -9.50 6.16 -6.21
CA VAL A 45 -8.55 5.50 -5.31
C VAL A 45 -8.68 3.98 -5.44
N GLU A 46 -9.91 3.45 -5.41
CA GLU A 46 -10.18 2.01 -5.58
C GLU A 46 -9.66 1.49 -6.94
N SER A 47 -9.78 2.28 -8.02
CA SER A 47 -9.28 1.90 -9.34
C SER A 47 -7.77 1.82 -9.45
N CYS A 48 -7.04 2.47 -8.54
CA CYS A 48 -5.57 2.43 -8.49
C CYS A 48 -5.03 1.22 -7.73
N LEU A 49 -5.89 0.50 -6.98
CA LEU A 49 -5.47 -0.60 -6.14
C LEU A 49 -5.22 -1.88 -6.94
N PRO A 50 -4.22 -2.70 -6.54
CA PRO A 50 -4.10 -4.07 -7.01
C PRO A 50 -5.34 -4.90 -6.69
N GLU A 51 -5.63 -5.91 -7.51
CA GLU A 51 -6.80 -6.79 -7.35
C GLU A 51 -6.89 -7.42 -5.95
N GLU A 52 -5.76 -7.91 -5.43
CA GLU A 52 -5.69 -8.53 -4.10
C GLU A 52 -6.04 -7.54 -2.98
N THR A 53 -5.48 -6.34 -3.04
CA THR A 53 -5.76 -5.25 -2.09
C THR A 53 -7.22 -4.80 -2.18
N LEU A 54 -7.78 -4.72 -3.39
CA LEU A 54 -9.18 -4.34 -3.60
C LEU A 54 -10.14 -5.40 -3.03
N LEU A 55 -9.82 -6.69 -3.18
CA LEU A 55 -10.58 -7.77 -2.57
C LEU A 55 -10.49 -7.76 -1.04
N ALA A 56 -9.31 -7.48 -0.49
CA ALA A 56 -9.14 -7.32 0.96
C ALA A 56 -9.95 -6.11 1.50
N TRP A 57 -9.97 -5.00 0.76
CA TRP A 57 -10.79 -3.83 1.06
C TRP A 57 -12.29 -4.16 1.06
N GLU A 58 -12.81 -4.83 0.02
CA GLU A 58 -14.22 -5.27 -0.04
C GLU A 58 -14.60 -6.19 1.13
N ARG A 59 -13.72 -7.12 1.52
CA ARG A 59 -13.95 -7.99 2.69
C ARG A 59 -14.00 -7.19 3.99
N SER A 60 -13.07 -6.24 4.16
CA SER A 60 -13.04 -5.34 5.32
C SER A 60 -14.33 -4.52 5.41
N ARG A 61 -14.80 -4.02 4.26
CA ARG A 61 -16.02 -3.20 4.16
C ARG A 61 -17.28 -3.95 4.58
N ASN A 62 -17.38 -5.23 4.18
CA ASN A 62 -18.54 -6.07 4.51
C ASN A 62 -18.57 -6.51 5.98
N HIS A 63 -17.44 -6.43 6.68
CA HIS A 63 -17.33 -6.82 8.09
C HIS A 63 -17.73 -5.68 9.04
N GLU A 64 -17.55 -4.41 8.65
CA GLU A 64 -18.00 -3.25 9.42
C GLU A 64 -19.50 -3.00 9.15
N SER A 65 -20.38 -3.57 9.98
CA SER A 65 -21.85 -3.53 9.82
C SER A 65 -22.50 -2.14 10.02
N THR A 66 -21.71 -1.07 10.06
CA THR A 66 -22.20 0.30 10.29
C THR A 66 -22.31 1.03 8.96
N GLN A 67 -23.46 1.64 8.73
CA GLN A 67 -23.95 2.20 7.46
C GLN A 67 -23.10 3.36 6.84
N ASN A 68 -21.88 3.63 7.32
CA ASN A 68 -21.08 4.79 6.89
C ASN A 68 -19.59 4.47 6.63
N THR A 69 -19.29 3.29 6.07
CA THR A 69 -17.92 2.86 5.74
C THR A 69 -17.38 3.49 4.45
N ARG A 70 -18.21 4.15 3.66
CA ARG A 70 -17.83 4.70 2.35
C ARG A 70 -17.31 6.14 2.46
N SER A 71 -16.25 6.32 3.23
CA SER A 71 -15.48 7.58 3.26
C SER A 71 -14.09 7.33 2.71
N LEU A 72 -13.52 8.35 2.07
CA LEU A 72 -12.13 8.34 1.63
C LEU A 72 -11.18 8.08 2.81
N GLU A 73 -11.53 8.57 4.00
CA GLU A 73 -10.78 8.30 5.23
C GLU A 73 -10.72 6.80 5.55
N HIS A 74 -11.81 6.06 5.38
CA HIS A 74 -11.84 4.62 5.65
C HIS A 74 -10.94 3.84 4.68
N VAL A 75 -10.97 4.18 3.38
CA VAL A 75 -10.08 3.57 2.37
C VAL A 75 -8.62 3.87 2.70
N MET A 76 -8.27 5.13 3.00
CA MET A 76 -6.89 5.50 3.31
C MET A 76 -6.40 4.86 4.61
N ASN A 77 -7.26 4.75 5.62
CA ASN A 77 -6.95 4.05 6.88
C ASN A 77 -6.76 2.55 6.65
N PHE A 78 -7.55 1.92 5.78
CA PHE A 78 -7.36 0.54 5.38
C PHE A 78 -6.00 0.34 4.71
N LEU A 79 -5.65 1.15 3.71
CA LEU A 79 -4.39 1.03 2.98
C LEU A 79 -3.18 1.20 3.90
N ARG A 80 -3.24 2.13 4.85
CA ARG A 80 -2.21 2.27 5.89
C ARG A 80 -2.05 1.00 6.71
N LYS A 81 -3.15 0.40 7.19
CA LYS A 81 -3.13 -0.84 7.98
C LYS A 81 -2.60 -2.02 7.17
N GLU A 82 -3.02 -2.14 5.91
CA GLU A 82 -2.57 -3.21 5.02
C GLU A 82 -1.05 -3.11 4.78
N THR A 83 -0.55 -1.90 4.51
CA THR A 83 0.88 -1.62 4.33
C THR A 83 1.69 -1.99 5.58
N GLN A 84 1.23 -1.56 6.76
CA GLN A 84 1.87 -1.92 8.03
C GLN A 84 1.81 -3.42 8.30
N GLY A 85 0.70 -4.07 7.96
CA GLY A 85 0.53 -5.52 8.07
C GLY A 85 1.54 -6.27 7.20
N GLU A 86 1.73 -5.85 5.95
CA GLU A 86 2.73 -6.41 5.05
C GLU A 86 4.15 -6.25 5.59
N GLU A 87 4.51 -5.07 6.10
CA GLU A 87 5.81 -4.82 6.74
C GLU A 87 6.04 -5.72 7.96
N MET A 88 5.04 -5.86 8.83
CA MET A 88 5.10 -6.73 10.00
C MET A 88 5.26 -8.20 9.62
N VAL A 89 4.55 -8.66 8.58
CA VAL A 89 4.71 -10.01 8.03
C VAL A 89 6.11 -10.20 7.46
N GLN A 90 6.64 -9.21 6.72
CA GLN A 90 8.02 -9.26 6.22
C GLN A 90 9.02 -9.37 7.37
N LEU A 91 8.90 -8.55 8.41
CA LEU A 91 9.75 -8.61 9.60
C LEU A 91 9.71 -9.99 10.27
N ALA A 92 8.52 -10.57 10.40
CA ALA A 92 8.36 -11.91 10.97
C ALA A 92 9.03 -12.99 10.10
N LEU A 93 8.94 -12.88 8.77
CA LEU A 93 9.53 -13.84 7.83
C LEU A 93 11.04 -13.71 7.70
N THR A 94 11.59 -12.49 7.72
CA THR A 94 13.04 -12.26 7.64
C THR A 94 13.75 -12.52 8.95
N GLY A 95 13.00 -12.59 10.06
CA GLY A 95 13.54 -12.67 11.42
C GLY A 95 14.31 -11.41 11.82
N PHE A 96 14.73 -11.32 13.08
CA PHE A 96 15.60 -10.25 13.61
C PHE A 96 17.05 -10.31 13.07
N GLY A 97 17.26 -10.84 11.87
CA GLY A 97 18.57 -10.96 11.23
C GLY A 97 19.06 -9.61 10.70
N PRO A 98 20.37 -9.31 10.75
CA PRO A 98 20.89 -8.02 10.32
C PRO A 98 20.67 -7.79 8.82
N GLN A 99 19.86 -6.78 8.51
CA GLN A 99 19.68 -6.23 7.17
C GLN A 99 20.94 -5.44 6.77
N HIS A 100 22.07 -6.10 6.51
CA HIS A 100 23.18 -5.44 5.83
C HIS A 100 24.14 -6.42 5.14
N ASN A 101 24.39 -6.11 3.87
CA ASN A 101 25.42 -6.68 3.02
C ASN A 101 26.77 -6.77 3.76
N PHE A 102 27.15 -7.96 4.24
CA PHE A 102 28.55 -8.22 4.53
C PHE A 102 29.27 -8.42 3.20
N ARG A 103 30.06 -7.40 2.85
CA ARG A 103 31.04 -7.34 1.76
C ARG A 103 31.66 -8.72 1.52
N LYS A 104 31.58 -9.18 0.28
CA LYS A 104 32.46 -10.25 -0.23
C LYS A 104 33.90 -9.74 -0.12
N ASN A 105 34.57 -10.02 0.98
CA ASN A 105 36.02 -9.89 1.04
C ASN A 105 36.59 -10.99 0.13
N ASN A 106 37.33 -10.55 -0.89
CA ASN A 106 38.04 -11.40 -1.83
C ASN A 106 38.86 -12.46 -1.09
N ALA A 107 38.44 -13.71 -1.17
CA ALA A 107 39.27 -14.84 -0.83
C ALA A 107 40.36 -14.96 -1.91
N VAL A 108 41.61 -14.69 -1.52
CA VAL A 108 42.79 -14.98 -2.33
C VAL A 108 42.95 -16.51 -2.34
N PRO A 109 43.04 -17.19 -3.50
CA PRO A 109 43.25 -18.63 -3.50
C PRO A 109 44.69 -18.94 -3.05
N LEU A 110 44.82 -19.77 -2.01
CA LEU A 110 46.05 -20.47 -1.68
C LEU A 110 46.30 -21.52 -2.77
N ASN A 111 47.28 -21.26 -3.64
CA ASN A 111 47.86 -22.30 -4.49
C ASN A 111 48.66 -23.26 -3.61
N VAL A 112 48.31 -24.54 -3.65
CA VAL A 112 49.16 -25.68 -3.28
C VAL A 112 49.57 -26.39 -4.55
#